data_AF-A0A2U3N3X4-F1
#
_entry.id   AF-A0A2U3N3X4-F1
#
_cell.length_a   1.000
_cell.length_b   1.000
_cell.length_c   1.000
_cell.angle_alpha   90.00
_cell.angle_beta   90.00
_cell.angle_gamma   90.00
#
_symmetry.space_group_name_H-M   'P 1'
#
loop_
_entity.id
_entity.type
_entity.pdbx_description
1 polymer ?
#
loop_
_entity_poly.entity_id
_entity_poly.type
_entity_poly.pdbx_seq_one_letter_code
_entity_poly.pdbx_strand_id
1 'polypeptide(L)'
;MISKRIISIDLKHIHTDKAFLKYLYKQLQFPDYFGFNYDALDECMRDFSWFPESEIIIYFKGLENLTHHPELYQKIKHSLEFSQKYWRNQSNNKQVSISF
;
A
#
# COMPACT_ATOMS: atom_id res chain seq x y z
N MET A 1 25.26 -5.22 -4.37
CA MET A 1 24.11 -4.90 -5.25
C MET A 1 22.94 -4.52 -4.35
N ILE A 2 22.33 -3.35 -4.56
CA ILE A 2 21.09 -2.98 -3.85
C ILE A 2 19.99 -3.88 -4.40
N SER A 3 19.35 -4.68 -3.55
CA SER A 3 18.21 -5.51 -3.94
C SER A 3 16.95 -4.65 -3.99
N LYS A 4 16.22 -4.73 -5.10
CA LYS A 4 15.07 -3.87 -5.41
C LYS A 4 13.86 -4.70 -5.77
N ARG A 5 12.71 -4.34 -5.22
CA ARG A 5 11.39 -4.93 -5.53
C ARG A 5 10.48 -3.89 -6.16
N ILE A 6 9.84 -4.23 -7.27
CA ILE A 6 8.86 -3.36 -7.93
C ILE A 6 7.51 -4.09 -7.94
N ILE A 7 6.48 -3.43 -7.44
CA ILE A 7 5.12 -3.96 -7.31
C ILE A 7 4.16 -3.00 -8.01
N SER A 8 3.30 -3.52 -8.89
CA SER A 8 2.23 -2.75 -9.50
C SER A 8 0.89 -3.30 -9.04
N ILE A 9 0.03 -2.42 -8.53
CA ILE A 9 -1.26 -2.78 -7.93
C ILE A 9 -2.36 -2.04 -8.69
N ASP A 10 -3.17 -2.78 -9.44
CA ASP A 10 -4.31 -2.24 -10.18
C ASP A 10 -5.57 -2.20 -9.31
N LEU A 11 -6.13 -1.00 -9.10
CA LEU A 11 -7.33 -0.75 -8.29
C LEU A 11 -8.62 -0.72 -9.11
N LYS A 12 -8.58 -0.92 -10.44
CA LYS A 12 -9.74 -0.79 -11.35
C LYS A 12 -10.96 -1.60 -10.93
N HIS A 13 -10.77 -2.76 -10.31
CA HIS A 13 -11.83 -3.69 -9.91
C HIS A 13 -12.13 -3.66 -8.40
N ILE A 14 -11.67 -2.63 -7.70
CA ILE A 14 -11.91 -2.45 -6.26
C ILE A 14 -13.18 -1.63 -6.07
N HIS A 15 -14.17 -2.21 -5.40
CA HIS A 15 -15.47 -1.59 -5.15
C HIS A 15 -15.86 -1.55 -3.66
N THR A 16 -15.06 -2.16 -2.78
CA THR A 16 -15.32 -2.20 -1.33
C THR A 16 -14.02 -2.16 -0.53
N ASP A 17 -14.09 -1.70 0.72
CA ASP A 17 -12.96 -1.74 1.66
C ASP A 17 -12.42 -3.17 1.82
N LYS A 18 -13.32 -4.14 1.96
CA LYS A 18 -12.96 -5.56 2.09
C LYS A 18 -12.21 -6.09 0.87
N ALA A 19 -12.62 -5.69 -0.34
CA ALA A 19 -11.91 -6.07 -1.56
C ALA A 19 -10.51 -5.44 -1.61
N PHE A 20 -10.41 -4.16 -1.28
CA PHE A 20 -9.13 -3.44 -1.21
C PHE A 20 -8.15 -4.08 -0.23
N LEU A 21 -8.58 -4.29 1.02
CA LEU A 21 -7.74 -4.82 2.10
C LEU A 21 -7.29 -6.26 1.80
N LYS A 22 -8.19 -7.11 1.28
CA LYS A 22 -7.82 -8.47 0.85
C LYS A 22 -6.87 -8.47 -0.33
N TYR A 23 -7.03 -7.53 -1.25
CA TYR A 23 -6.16 -7.41 -2.41
C TYR A 23 -4.75 -6.99 -1.99
N LEU A 24 -4.63 -5.99 -1.11
CA LEU A 24 -3.34 -5.58 -0.55
C LEU A 24 -2.66 -6.66 0.27
N TYR A 25 -3.40 -7.36 1.14
CA TYR A 25 -2.87 -8.50 1.89
C TYR A 25 -2.13 -9.49 0.99
N LYS A 26 -2.72 -9.82 -0.17
CA LYS A 26 -2.11 -10.73 -1.15
C LYS A 26 -0.95 -10.10 -1.91
N GLN A 27 -1.12 -8.89 -2.45
CA GLN A 27 -0.12 -8.24 -3.32
C GLN A 27 1.15 -7.85 -2.56
N LEU A 28 1.01 -7.45 -1.29
CA LEU A 28 2.09 -6.99 -0.44
C LEU A 28 2.56 -8.05 0.57
N GLN A 29 1.98 -9.24 0.51
CA GLN A 29 2.30 -10.37 1.38
C GLN A 29 2.29 -9.98 2.86
N PHE A 30 1.20 -9.30 3.28
CA PHE A 30 1.06 -8.88 4.67
C PHE A 30 1.08 -10.10 5.60
N PRO A 31 1.59 -9.93 6.84
CA PRO A 31 1.62 -11.01 7.82
C PRO A 31 0.24 -11.59 8.16
N ASP A 32 0.21 -12.84 8.62
CA ASP A 32 -1.04 -13.56 8.93
C ASP A 32 -1.89 -12.92 10.04
N TYR A 33 -1.28 -12.06 10.86
CA TYR A 33 -1.99 -11.28 11.89
C TYR A 33 -2.74 -10.06 11.32
N PHE A 34 -2.73 -9.85 10.01
CA PHE A 34 -3.38 -8.70 9.38
C PHE A 34 -4.87 -8.61 9.73
N GLY A 35 -5.28 -7.51 10.37
CA GLY A 35 -6.61 -7.33 10.93
C GLY A 35 -7.74 -7.02 9.94
N PHE A 36 -7.45 -6.92 8.63
CA PHE A 36 -8.42 -6.56 7.58
C PHE A 36 -9.25 -5.30 7.89
N ASN A 37 -8.59 -4.26 8.40
CA ASN A 37 -9.14 -2.92 8.62
C ASN A 37 -8.07 -1.87 8.27
N TYR A 38 -8.45 -0.58 8.27
CA TYR A 38 -7.53 0.51 7.88
C TYR A 38 -6.42 0.75 8.91
N ASP A 39 -6.67 0.50 10.20
CA ASP A 39 -5.63 0.64 11.23
C ASP A 39 -4.51 -0.39 11.02
N ALA A 40 -4.88 -1.65 10.78
CA ALA A 40 -3.94 -2.72 10.45
C ALA A 40 -3.24 -2.50 9.10
N LEU A 41 -3.94 -1.91 8.13
CA LEU A 41 -3.34 -1.49 6.86
C LEU A 41 -2.25 -0.46 7.09
N ASP A 42 -2.57 0.57 7.85
CA ASP A 42 -1.66 1.67 8.14
C ASP A 42 -0.42 1.16 8.90
N GLU A 43 -0.58 0.20 9.82
CA GLU A 43 0.54 -0.50 10.47
C GLU A 43 1.42 -1.25 9.45
N CYS A 44 0.83 -2.10 8.62
CA CYS A 44 1.56 -2.91 7.64
C CYS A 44 2.21 -2.06 6.54
N MET A 45 1.57 -0.98 6.09
CA MET A 45 2.12 -0.10 5.06
C MET A 45 3.32 0.72 5.55
N ARG A 46 3.52 0.82 6.87
CA ARG A 46 4.68 1.48 7.50
C ARG A 46 5.80 0.50 7.87
N ASP A 47 5.56 -0.80 7.78
CA ASP A 47 6.57 -1.82 8.06
C ASP A 47 6.63 -2.82 6.92
N PHE A 48 7.70 -2.79 6.13
CA PHE A 48 7.96 -3.79 5.09
C PHE A 48 9.17 -4.67 5.46
N SER A 49 9.37 -4.94 6.75
CA SER A 49 10.49 -5.72 7.26
C SER A 49 10.55 -7.16 6.73
N TRP A 50 9.41 -7.75 6.36
CA TRP A 50 9.35 -9.10 5.78
C TRP A 50 9.91 -9.20 4.36
N PHE A 51 10.01 -8.09 3.62
CA PHE A 51 10.68 -8.10 2.33
C PHE A 51 12.20 -8.06 2.54
N PRO A 52 13.00 -8.92 1.89
CA PRO A 52 14.46 -8.86 2.02
C PRO A 52 15.06 -7.67 1.27
N GLU A 53 14.34 -7.05 0.34
CA GLU A 53 14.83 -5.92 -0.44
C GLU A 53 14.92 -4.63 0.40
N SER A 54 16.04 -3.93 0.23
CA SER A 54 16.29 -2.62 0.85
C SER A 54 15.55 -1.50 0.13
N GLU A 55 15.20 -1.68 -1.14
CA GLU A 55 14.41 -0.73 -1.92
C GLU A 55 13.13 -1.39 -2.44
N ILE A 56 11.98 -0.78 -2.16
CA ILE A 56 10.67 -1.24 -2.61
C ILE A 56 9.97 -0.10 -3.33
N ILE A 57 9.44 -0.35 -4.52
CA ILE A 57 8.64 0.62 -5.25
C ILE A 57 7.26 0.04 -5.52
N ILE A 58 6.23 0.78 -5.09
CA ILE A 58 4.83 0.40 -5.21
C ILE A 58 4.10 1.42 -6.08
N TYR A 59 3.60 0.95 -7.21
CA TYR A 59 2.81 1.72 -8.17
C TYR A 59 1.35 1.29 -8.12
N PHE A 60 0.50 2.13 -7.55
CA PHE A 60 -0.94 1.98 -7.61
C PHE A 60 -1.46 2.58 -8.91
N LYS A 61 -2.38 1.88 -9.57
CA LYS A 61 -3.01 2.30 -10.84
C LYS A 61 -4.51 2.28 -10.69
N GLY A 62 -5.20 3.14 -11.44
CA GLY A 62 -6.66 3.11 -11.49
C GLY A 62 -7.32 3.66 -10.23
N LEU A 63 -6.63 4.48 -9.44
CA LEU A 63 -7.22 5.14 -8.27
C LEU A 63 -8.39 6.05 -8.68
N GLU A 64 -8.29 6.69 -9.85
CA GLU A 64 -9.31 7.52 -10.47
C GLU A 64 -10.62 6.77 -10.77
N ASN A 65 -10.57 5.45 -10.96
CA ASN A 65 -11.78 4.65 -11.20
C ASN A 65 -12.67 4.56 -9.95
N LEU A 66 -12.10 4.80 -8.77
CA LEU A 66 -12.83 4.82 -7.51
C LEU A 66 -13.63 6.11 -7.30
N THR A 67 -13.48 7.12 -8.17
CA THR A 67 -14.21 8.41 -8.04
C THR A 67 -15.74 8.25 -8.07
N HIS A 68 -16.25 7.16 -8.67
CA HIS A 68 -17.67 6.77 -8.61
C HIS A 68 -18.12 6.26 -7.22
N HIS A 69 -17.18 6.00 -6.31
CA HIS A 69 -17.39 5.61 -4.92
C HIS A 69 -16.65 6.59 -3.99
N PRO A 70 -17.14 7.82 -3.78
CA PRO A 70 -16.38 8.91 -3.17
C PRO A 70 -15.80 8.58 -1.79
N GLU A 71 -16.56 7.92 -0.93
CA GLU A 71 -16.07 7.53 0.41
C GLU A 71 -14.92 6.52 0.33
N LEU A 72 -15.03 5.52 -0.54
CA LEU A 72 -13.97 4.53 -0.75
C LEU A 72 -12.73 5.18 -1.36
N TYR A 73 -12.91 6.04 -2.36
CA TYR A 73 -11.83 6.82 -2.94
C TYR A 73 -11.08 7.64 -1.89
N GLN A 74 -11.79 8.41 -1.05
CA GLN A 74 -11.16 9.24 -0.03
C GLN A 74 -10.40 8.39 1.00
N LYS A 75 -10.98 7.29 1.48
CA LYS A 75 -10.31 6.39 2.44
C LYS A 75 -9.04 5.77 1.86
N ILE A 76 -9.11 5.21 0.65
CA ILE A 76 -7.95 4.62 -0.04
C ILE A 76 -6.89 5.70 -0.28
N LYS A 77 -7.26 6.84 -0.89
CA LYS A 77 -6.34 7.93 -1.18
C LYS A 77 -5.65 8.42 0.09
N HIS A 78 -6.39 8.62 1.18
CA HIS A 78 -5.84 9.05 2.46
C HIS A 78 -4.80 8.07 3.00
N SER A 79 -5.10 6.76 3.01
CA SER A 79 -4.15 5.74 3.49
C SER A 79 -2.89 5.66 2.63
N LEU A 80 -3.03 5.80 1.29
CA LEU A 80 -1.88 5.85 0.38
C LEU A 80 -1.02 7.11 0.58
N GLU A 81 -1.64 8.28 0.72
CA GLU A 81 -0.95 9.54 1.03
C GLU A 81 -0.23 9.50 2.38
N PHE A 82 -0.89 8.94 3.38
CA PHE A 82 -0.34 8.76 4.71
C PHE A 82 0.91 7.87 4.68
N SER A 83 0.82 6.72 4.00
CA SER A 83 1.94 5.78 3.82
C SER A 83 3.08 6.41 3.01
N GLN A 84 2.77 7.13 1.92
CA GLN A 84 3.76 7.84 1.11
C GLN A 84 4.50 8.89 1.95
N LYS A 85 3.77 9.68 2.74
CA LYS A 85 4.35 10.71 3.61
C LYS A 85 5.25 10.08 4.68
N TYR A 86 4.84 8.96 5.27
CA TYR A 86 5.66 8.23 6.23
C TYR A 86 7.03 7.89 5.64
N TRP A 87 7.06 7.21 4.49
CA TRP A 87 8.32 6.76 3.90
C TRP A 87 9.20 7.87 3.33
N ARG A 88 8.61 8.97 2.85
CA ARG A 88 9.38 10.15 2.42
C ARG A 88 10.20 10.77 3.56
N ASN A 89 9.75 10.61 4.80
CA ASN A 89 10.41 11.19 5.98
C ASN A 89 11.37 10.22 6.67
N GLN A 90 11.56 9.00 6.15
CA GLN A 90 12.45 8.01 6.76
C GLN A 90 13.84 8.02 6.14
N SER A 91 14.86 8.01 7.01
CA SER A 91 16.28 7.92 6.65
C SER A 91 16.87 6.60 7.13
N ASN A 92 16.25 5.49 6.74
CA ASN A 92 16.58 4.15 7.23
C ASN A 92 17.23 3.31 6.11
N ASN A 93 17.79 2.15 6.46
CA ASN A 93 18.35 1.19 5.50
C ASN A 93 17.31 0.60 4.53
N LYS A 94 16.03 0.80 4.81
CA LYS A 94 14.90 0.42 3.95
C LYS A 94 14.22 1.66 3.40
N GLN A 95 14.12 1.72 2.07
CA GLN A 95 13.48 2.78 1.31
C GLN A 95 12.27 2.23 0.60
N VAL A 96 11.13 2.91 0.74
CA VAL A 96 9.89 2.53 0.07
C VAL A 96 9.32 3.75 -0.64
N SER A 97 9.11 3.62 -1.95
CA SER A 97 8.48 4.67 -2.76
C SER A 97 7.08 4.24 -3.15
N ILE A 98 6.09 5.08 -2.82
CA ILE A 98 4.68 4.86 -3.15
C ILE A 98 4.21 5.95 -4.09
N SER A 99 3.53 5.57 -5.17
CA SER A 99 2.90 6.49 -6.14
C SER A 99 1.57 5.94 -6.64
N PHE A 100 0.64 6.84 -6.95
CA PHE A 100 -0.72 6.62 -7.44
C PHE A 100 -1.15 7.82 -8.27
#